data_AF-A0A480AVW2-F1
#
_entry.id   AF-A0A480AVW2-F1
#
_cell.length_a   1.000
_cell.length_b   1.000
_cell.length_c   1.000
_cell.angle_alpha   90.00
_cell.angle_beta   90.00
_cell.angle_gamma   90.00
#
_symmetry.space_group_name_H-M   'P 1'
#
loop_
_entity.id
_entity.type
_entity.pdbx_description
1 polymer ?
#
loop_
_entity_poly.entity_id
_entity_poly.type
_entity_poly.pdbx_seq_one_letter_code
_entity_poly.pdbx_strand_id
1 'polypeptide(L)' 'MATNRNPASAEQAKTATYNVISPLTHGVLVKDKPVETRYEIGDQVDLTEAEAAPLLGHTVQPVKG' A
#
# COMPACT_ATOMS: atom_id res chain seq x y z
N MET A 1 -31.59 -0.51 23.00
CA MET A 1 -31.15 -1.46 21.95
C MET A 1 -29.91 -0.87 21.30
N ALA A 2 -28.77 -1.53 21.48
CA ALA A 2 -27.48 -1.04 21.03
C ALA A 2 -27.30 -1.31 19.53
N THR A 3 -26.96 -0.28 18.77
CA THR A 3 -26.15 -0.43 17.55
C THR A 3 -25.22 0.77 17.49
N ASN A 4 -24.10 0.62 18.19
CA ASN A 4 -22.92 1.45 18.08
C ASN A 4 -22.40 1.30 16.64
N ARG A 5 -22.95 2.10 15.71
CA ARG A 5 -22.43 2.22 14.36
C ARG A 5 -21.07 2.89 14.50
N ASN A 6 -20.02 2.08 14.53
CA ASN A 6 -18.65 2.50 14.41
C ASN A 6 -18.39 2.66 12.90
N PRO A 7 -18.40 3.87 12.31
CA PRO A 7 -18.01 4.06 10.93
C PRO A 7 -16.48 4.08 10.83
N ALA A 8 -15.80 3.03 11.32
CA ALA A 8 -14.39 2.81 10.96
C ALA A 8 -14.27 2.14 9.58
N SER A 9 -15.23 2.40 8.69
CA SER A 9 -15.17 2.13 7.26
C SER A 9 -14.93 3.45 6.53
N ALA A 10 -13.95 4.23 7.00
CA ALA A 10 -13.35 5.26 6.18
C ALA A 10 -12.54 4.52 5.11
N GLU A 11 -13.08 4.50 3.89
CA GLU A 11 -12.38 4.14 2.66
C GLU A 11 -11.76 2.73 2.68
N GLN A 12 -12.45 1.74 2.12
CA GLN A 12 -11.77 0.58 1.58
C GLN A 12 -10.88 1.09 0.44
N ALA A 13 -9.72 1.64 0.77
CA ALA A 13 -8.74 2.07 -0.20
C ALA A 13 -8.38 0.81 -0.98
N LYS A 14 -8.86 0.74 -2.22
CA LYS A 14 -8.72 -0.44 -3.06
C LYS A 14 -7.23 -0.65 -3.30
N THR A 15 -6.64 -1.57 -2.56
CA THR A 15 -5.24 -1.95 -2.72
C THR A 15 -5.10 -2.77 -4.00
N ALA A 16 -4.05 -2.50 -4.75
CA ALA A 16 -3.65 -3.28 -5.90
C ALA A 16 -2.20 -3.72 -5.73
N THR A 17 -1.87 -4.85 -6.34
CA THR A 17 -0.51 -5.38 -6.32
C THR A 17 0.30 -4.73 -7.44
N TYR A 18 1.49 -4.24 -7.09
CA TYR A 18 2.44 -3.64 -8.02
C TYR A 18 3.77 -4.38 -7.94
N ASN A 19 4.42 -4.56 -9.08
CA ASN A 19 5.81 -4.99 -9.17
C ASN A 19 6.74 -3.81 -8.89
N VAL A 20 7.72 -4.02 -8.04
CA VAL A 20 8.77 -3.05 -7.74
C VAL A 20 9.81 -3.10 -8.86
N ILE A 21 10.02 -1.97 -9.54
CA ILE A 21 10.97 -1.83 -10.65
C ILE A 21 12.20 -1.00 -10.27
N SER A 22 12.18 -0.38 -9.08
CA SER A 22 13.29 0.35 -8.47
C SER A 22 13.18 0.22 -6.94
N PRO A 23 14.28 0.19 -6.17
CA PRO A 23 14.22 -0.04 -4.72
C PRO A 23 13.23 0.89 -4.01
N LEU A 24 12.31 0.31 -3.26
CA LEU A 24 11.25 1.03 -2.56
C LEU A 24 11.41 0.86 -1.06
N THR A 25 11.43 1.97 -0.32
CA THR A 25 11.27 1.95 1.13
C THR A 25 9.86 2.43 1.44
N HIS A 26 9.07 1.60 2.12
CA HIS A 26 7.69 1.89 2.45
C HIS A 26 7.52 1.80 3.97
N GLY A 27 7.03 2.88 4.58
CA GLY A 27 6.80 2.96 6.02
C GLY A 27 5.34 2.65 6.33
N VAL A 28 5.11 1.60 7.12
CA VAL A 28 3.77 1.24 7.60
C VAL A 28 3.70 1.36 9.12
N LEU A 29 2.57 1.83 9.65
CA LEU A 29 2.33 1.85 11.08
C LEU A 29 1.79 0.49 11.54
N VAL A 30 2.59 -0.27 12.29
CA VAL A 30 2.17 -1.54 12.90
C VAL A 30 2.13 -1.36 14.41
N LYS A 31 0.93 -1.46 15.00
CA LYS A 31 0.72 -1.24 16.45
C LYS A 31 1.30 0.12 16.92
N ASP A 32 0.99 1.18 16.19
CA ASP A 32 1.46 2.56 16.43
C ASP A 32 2.99 2.75 16.35
N LYS A 33 3.73 1.75 15.84
CA LYS A 33 5.16 1.86 15.60
C LYS A 33 5.43 1.93 14.10
N PRO A 34 6.25 2.89 13.63
CA PRO A 34 6.69 2.91 12.24
C PRO A 34 7.59 1.70 11.99
N VAL A 35 7.21 0.89 11.02
CA VAL A 35 8.02 -0.20 10.49
C VAL A 35 8.37 0.15 9.07
N GLU A 36 9.66 0.28 8.80
CA GLU A 36 10.18 0.47 7.44
C GLU A 36 10.39 -0.89 6.80
N THR A 37 9.69 -1.13 5.69
CA THR A 37 9.90 -2.30 4.84
C THR A 37 10.64 -1.86 3.58
N ARG A 38 11.72 -2.58 3.24
CA ARG A 38 12.47 -2.37 2.01
C ARG A 38 12.09 -3.47 1.01
N TYR A 39 11.76 -3.05 -0.20
CA TYR A 39 11.45 -3.93 -1.31
C TYR A 39 12.53 -3.78 -2.40
N GLU A 40 12.98 -4.91 -2.92
CA GLU A 40 13.96 -4.97 -3.99
C GLU A 40 13.28 -5.01 -5.37
N ILE A 41 14.06 -4.84 -6.42
CA ILE A 41 13.54 -4.92 -7.79
C ILE A 41 13.06 -6.36 -8.04
N GLY A 42 11.82 -6.50 -8.50
CA GLY A 42 11.16 -7.78 -8.72
C GLY A 42 10.24 -8.22 -7.57
N ASP A 43 10.28 -7.57 -6.41
CA ASP A 43 9.31 -7.79 -5.35
C ASP A 43 7.91 -7.31 -5.74
N GLN A 44 6.90 -7.85 -5.05
CA GLN A 44 5.53 -7.38 -5.14
C GLN A 44 5.13 -6.65 -3.87
N VAL A 45 4.44 -5.53 -4.04
CA VAL A 45 3.92 -4.71 -2.96
C VAL A 45 2.47 -4.37 -3.21
N ASP A 46 1.65 -4.49 -2.17
CA ASP A 46 0.26 -4.05 -2.20
C ASP A 46 0.20 -2.60 -1.74
N LEU A 47 -0.24 -1.71 -2.64
CA LEU A 47 -0.36 -0.28 -2.37
C LEU A 47 -1.77 0.17 -2.70
N THR A 48 -2.25 1.20 -2.02
CA THR A 48 -3.45 1.90 -2.45
C THR A 48 -3.16 2.75 -3.69
N GLU A 49 -4.20 3.11 -4.44
CA GLU A 49 -4.05 3.95 -5.63
C GLU A 49 -3.37 5.30 -5.30
N ALA A 50 -3.67 5.87 -4.14
CA ALA A 50 -3.06 7.12 -3.67
C ALA A 50 -1.55 6.98 -3.37
N GLU A 51 -1.13 5.85 -2.80
CA GLU A 51 0.29 5.57 -2.52
C GLU A 51 1.06 5.22 -3.80
N ALA A 52 0.42 4.47 -4.71
CA ALA A 52 1.02 4.05 -5.96
C ALA A 52 1.12 5.19 -6.97
N ALA A 53 0.15 6.11 -7.04
CA ALA A 53 0.10 7.20 -8.01
C ALA A 53 1.43 7.96 -8.22
N PRO A 54 2.15 8.41 -7.18
CA PRO A 54 3.45 9.07 -7.34
C PRO A 54 4.61 8.12 -7.69
N LEU A 55 4.44 6.80 -7.47
CA LEU A 55 5.47 5.77 -7.69
C LEU A 55 5.31 5.07 -9.05
N LEU A 56 4.13 5.18 -9.67
CA LEU A 56 3.77 4.50 -10.90
C LEU A 56 4.71 4.87 -12.06
N GLY A 57 5.26 3.85 -12.71
CA GLY A 57 6.12 4.01 -13.90
C GLY A 57 7.58 4.35 -13.60
N HIS A 58 7.92 4.67 -12.35
CA HIS A 58 9.28 5.00 -11.92
C HIS A 58 9.83 4.03 -10.87
N THR A 59 9.00 3.67 -9.89
CA THR A 59 9.38 2.81 -8.76
C THR A 59 8.55 1.54 -8.71
N VAL A 60 7.26 1.62 -9.07
CA VAL A 60 6.38 0.46 -9.14
C VAL A 60 5.59 0.44 -10.46
N GLN A 61 5.18 -0.75 -10.88
CA GLN A 61 4.33 -0.96 -12.05
C GLN A 61 3.17 -1.91 -11.71
N PRO A 62 1.95 -1.68 -12.22
CA PRO A 62 0.83 -2.56 -11.94
C PRO A 62 1.12 -3.95 -12.48
N VAL A 63 0.84 -4.98 -11.68
CA VAL A 63 0.88 -6.36 -12.17
C VAL A 63 -0.25 -6.50 -13.17
N LYS A 64 0.06 -6.58 -14.46
CA LYS A 64 -0.93 -6.95 -15.48
C LYS A 64 -1.34 -8.40 -15.19
N GLY A 65 -2.57 -8.57 -14.70
CA GLY A 65 -3.26 -9.87 -14.69
C GLY A 65 -3.57 -10.34 -16.10
#